data_AF-A0A6J7VEN7-F1
#
_entry.id   AF-A0A6J7VEN7-F1
#
_cell.length_a   1.000
_cell.length_b   1.000
_cell.length_c   1.000
_cell.angle_alpha   90.00
_cell.angle_beta   90.00
_cell.angle_gamma   90.00
#
_symmetry.space_group_name_H-M   'P 1'
#
loop_
_entity.id
_entity.type
_entity.pdbx_description
1 polymer ?
#
loop_
_entity_poly.entity_id
_entity_poly.type
_entity_poly.pdbx_seq_one_letter_code
_entity_poly.pdbx_strand_id
1 'polypeptide(L)'
;MPGDIGVGDIVPSSLDDTRLVAGEQALPADEELDTAMALELGFGRARVMSIEGRDQAAKRWYDGDRGPKSPMAESAPKPCYSCGFFIPIAGSLRATFGVCANAISPEDARVVSVDHGCGAHSEATFNAPLLN
;
A
#
# COMPACT_ATOMS: atom_id res chain seq x y z
N MET A 1 9.73 -3.54 17.92
CA MET A 1 10.06 -3.06 16.55
C MET A 1 9.41 -3.98 15.53
N PRO A 2 9.28 -3.58 14.26
CA PRO A 2 8.95 -4.55 13.20
C PRO A 2 9.93 -5.73 13.29
N GLY A 3 9.43 -6.94 13.53
CA GLY A 3 10.24 -8.14 13.70
C GLY A 3 10.26 -8.78 15.10
N ASP A 4 9.78 -8.08 16.13
CA ASP A 4 9.77 -8.60 17.52
C ASP A 4 8.48 -9.38 17.87
N ILE A 5 7.62 -9.66 16.89
CA ILE A 5 6.34 -10.36 17.08
C ILE A 5 6.45 -11.73 16.41
N GLY A 6 6.40 -12.78 17.22
CA GLY A 6 6.44 -14.17 16.79
C GLY A 6 5.04 -14.80 16.66
N VAL A 7 5.03 -16.09 16.30
CA VAL A 7 3.79 -16.88 16.21
C VAL A 7 3.16 -17.00 17.60
N GLY A 8 1.95 -16.47 17.76
CA GLY A 8 1.16 -16.54 19.00
C GLY A 8 1.28 -15.31 19.91
N ASP A 9 2.19 -14.37 19.61
CA ASP A 9 2.29 -13.13 20.37
C ASP A 9 1.08 -12.23 20.15
N ILE A 10 0.54 -11.67 21.23
CA ILE A 10 -0.52 -10.67 21.20
C ILE A 10 0.06 -9.34 21.69
N VAL A 11 0.19 -8.38 20.78
CA VAL A 11 0.63 -7.01 21.10
C VAL A 11 -0.58 -6.08 20.99
N PRO A 12 -1.23 -5.73 22.11
CA PRO A 12 -2.39 -4.84 22.07
C PRO A 12 -1.99 -3.43 21.62
N SER A 13 -2.82 -2.81 20.77
CA SER A 13 -2.70 -1.38 20.48
C SER A 13 -3.05 -0.56 21.72
N SER A 14 -2.37 0.58 21.90
CA SER A 14 -2.79 1.56 22.91
C SER A 14 -4.22 2.04 22.65
N LEU A 15 -4.99 2.33 23.71
CA LEU A 15 -6.31 2.94 23.58
C LEU A 15 -6.20 4.33 22.94
N ASP A 16 -5.14 5.08 23.28
CA ASP A 16 -4.87 6.43 22.76
C ASP A 16 -4.00 6.43 21.48
N ASP A 17 -3.90 5.30 20.77
CA ASP A 17 -3.17 5.23 19.50
C ASP A 17 -3.84 6.12 18.44
N THR A 18 -3.21 7.25 18.12
CA THR A 18 -3.71 8.26 17.18
C THR A 18 -3.88 7.72 15.77
N ARG A 19 -3.24 6.60 15.43
CA ARG A 19 -3.36 5.93 14.13
C ARG A 19 -4.70 5.20 13.98
N LEU A 20 -5.49 5.10 15.04
CA LEU A 20 -6.76 4.37 15.08
C LEU A 20 -7.89 5.24 15.63
N VAL A 21 -9.04 5.22 14.97
CA VAL A 21 -10.30 5.82 15.43
C VAL A 21 -11.38 4.74 15.60
N ALA A 22 -12.47 5.06 16.29
CA ALA A 22 -13.62 4.15 16.36
C ALA A 22 -14.21 3.92 14.95
N GLY A 23 -14.74 2.73 14.69
CA GLY A 23 -15.26 2.37 13.37
C GLY A 23 -16.38 3.30 12.89
N GLU A 24 -17.27 3.71 13.79
CA GLU A 24 -18.35 4.66 13.48
C GLU A 24 -17.83 6.06 13.11
N GLN A 25 -16.60 6.43 13.52
CA GLN A 25 -15.99 7.73 13.21
C GLN A 25 -15.29 7.76 11.86
N ALA A 26 -15.16 6.61 11.19
CA ALA A 26 -14.52 6.52 9.88
C ALA A 26 -15.49 6.61 8.71
N LEU A 27 -16.79 6.56 8.99
CA LEU A 27 -17.79 6.92 8.01
C LEU A 27 -17.83 8.46 7.93
N PRO A 28 -17.80 9.05 6.72
CA PRO A 28 -18.23 10.43 6.56
C PRO A 28 -19.63 10.60 7.16
N ALA A 29 -19.91 11.75 7.77
CA ALA A 29 -21.24 12.10 8.28
C ALA A 29 -22.28 12.32 7.16
N ASP A 30 -22.00 11.79 5.98
CA ASP A 30 -22.74 11.97 4.75
C ASP A 30 -23.72 10.80 4.60
N GLU A 31 -25.00 11.14 4.68
CA GLU A 31 -26.12 10.20 4.58
C GLU A 31 -26.21 9.53 3.20
N GLU A 32 -25.48 10.03 2.19
CA GLU A 32 -25.42 9.44 0.85
C GLU A 32 -24.30 8.40 0.67
N LEU A 33 -23.57 8.03 1.74
CA LEU A 33 -22.55 6.99 1.60
C LEU A 33 -23.15 5.65 1.17
N ASP A 34 -22.69 5.17 0.02
CA ASP A 34 -22.95 3.82 -0.42
C ASP A 34 -22.50 2.82 0.65
N THR A 35 -23.36 1.84 0.94
CA THR A 35 -23.11 0.76 1.89
C THR A 35 -21.85 -0.04 1.51
N ALA A 36 -21.54 -0.17 0.22
CA ALA A 36 -20.30 -0.79 -0.23
C ALA A 36 -19.06 0.01 0.21
N MET A 37 -19.11 1.34 0.09
CA MET A 37 -18.04 2.22 0.55
C MET A 37 -17.91 2.22 2.08
N ALA A 38 -19.04 2.17 2.80
CA ALA A 38 -19.03 2.06 4.26
C ALA A 38 -18.31 0.77 4.73
N LEU A 39 -18.59 -0.36 4.08
CA LEU A 39 -17.89 -1.63 4.34
C LEU A 39 -16.39 -1.54 4.02
N GLU A 40 -16.00 -0.93 2.90
CA GLU A 40 -14.59 -0.70 2.56
C GLU A 40 -13.86 0.17 3.60
N LEU A 41 -14.57 1.15 4.17
CA LEU A 41 -14.06 2.01 5.24
C LEU A 41 -14.02 1.32 6.62
N GLY A 42 -14.53 0.09 6.69
CA GLY A 42 -14.45 -0.77 7.86
C GLY A 42 -15.66 -0.68 8.78
N PHE A 43 -16.84 -0.34 8.24
CA PHE A 43 -18.10 -0.44 8.98
C PHE A 43 -18.24 -1.83 9.63
N GLY A 44 -18.56 -1.85 10.93
CA GLY A 44 -18.62 -3.06 11.75
C GLY A 44 -17.31 -3.45 12.46
N ARG A 45 -16.19 -2.75 12.21
CA ARG A 45 -14.95 -2.92 12.98
C ARG A 45 -14.96 -2.01 14.20
N ALA A 46 -14.48 -2.50 15.35
CA ALA A 46 -14.37 -1.68 16.56
C ALA A 46 -13.45 -0.46 16.38
N ARG A 47 -12.34 -0.64 15.65
CA ARG A 47 -11.40 0.43 15.30
C ARG A 47 -10.91 0.27 13.87
N VAL A 48 -10.62 1.39 13.23
CA VAL A 48 -10.09 1.47 11.86
C VAL A 48 -9.00 2.54 11.79
N MET A 49 -8.25 2.57 10.68
CA MET A 49 -7.16 3.52 10.51
C MET A 49 -7.71 4.96 10.49
N SER A 50 -7.08 5.84 11.26
CA SER A 50 -7.34 7.28 11.20
C SER A 50 -6.74 7.90 9.94
N ILE A 51 -7.03 9.17 9.66
CA ILE A 51 -6.34 9.92 8.60
C ILE A 51 -4.84 9.97 8.90
N GLU A 52 -4.47 10.29 10.13
CA GLU A 52 -3.07 10.31 10.58
C GLU A 52 -2.37 8.95 10.37
N GLY A 53 -3.04 7.84 10.70
CA GLY A 53 -2.50 6.50 10.49
C GLY A 53 -2.23 6.20 9.01
N ARG A 54 -3.13 6.65 8.13
CA ARG A 54 -2.97 6.52 6.67
C ARG A 54 -1.82 7.38 6.16
N ASP A 55 -1.71 8.62 6.62
CA ASP A 55 -0.64 9.54 6.23
C ASP A 55 0.73 9.03 6.69
N GLN A 56 0.84 8.55 7.93
CA GLN A 56 2.05 7.93 8.44
C GLN A 56 2.45 6.69 7.64
N ALA A 57 1.47 5.85 7.24
CA ALA A 57 1.72 4.70 6.39
C ALA A 57 2.18 5.11 4.99
N ALA A 58 1.45 6.02 4.35
CA ALA A 58 1.76 6.55 3.03
C ALA A 58 3.17 7.14 2.98
N LYS A 59 3.52 7.98 3.96
CA LYS A 59 4.86 8.56 4.08
C LYS A 59 5.93 7.48 4.19
N ARG A 60 5.78 6.53 5.14
CA ARG A 60 6.76 5.46 5.36
C ARG A 60 6.92 4.55 4.14
N TRP A 61 5.83 4.25 3.43
CA TRP A 61 5.87 3.39 2.24
C TRP A 61 6.49 4.10 1.05
N TYR A 62 6.11 5.36 0.80
CA TYR A 62 6.62 6.15 -0.31
C TYR A 62 8.09 6.54 -0.15
N ASP A 63 8.52 6.81 1.09
CA ASP A 63 9.93 7.11 1.41
C ASP A 63 10.78 5.83 1.57
N GLY A 64 10.18 4.63 1.51
CA GLY A 64 10.85 3.35 1.74
C GLY A 64 11.40 2.69 0.48
N ASP A 65 11.93 1.46 0.62
CA ASP A 65 12.59 0.71 -0.46
C ASP A 65 11.66 0.33 -1.64
N ARG A 66 10.34 0.52 -1.48
CA ARG A 66 9.31 0.30 -2.49
C ARG A 66 8.63 1.60 -2.94
N GLY A 67 9.29 2.72 -2.65
CA GLY A 67 8.99 4.02 -3.21
C GLY A 67 9.67 4.24 -4.56
N PRO A 68 9.46 5.40 -5.19
CA PRO A 68 10.03 5.72 -6.51
C PRO A 68 11.52 5.99 -6.49
N LYS A 69 12.10 6.29 -5.32
CA LYS A 69 13.52 6.65 -5.16
C LYS A 69 14.39 5.48 -4.73
N SER A 70 13.86 4.26 -4.74
CA SER A 70 14.69 3.11 -4.40
C SER A 70 15.60 2.75 -5.59
N PRO A 71 16.80 2.19 -5.35
CA PRO A 71 17.73 1.84 -6.42
C PRO A 71 17.11 0.91 -7.48
N MET A 72 16.18 0.04 -7.07
CA MET A 72 15.46 -0.83 -7.98
C MET A 72 14.48 -0.07 -8.87
N ALA A 73 13.75 0.91 -8.32
CA ALA A 73 12.84 1.74 -9.09
C ALA A 73 13.60 2.59 -10.12
N GLU A 74 14.74 3.17 -9.72
CA GLU A 74 15.59 3.96 -10.61
C GLU A 74 16.18 3.13 -11.76
N SER A 75 16.39 1.84 -11.54
CA SER A 75 16.90 0.89 -12.54
C SER A 75 15.79 0.18 -13.32
N ALA A 76 14.52 0.43 -12.98
CA ALA A 76 13.40 -0.29 -13.59
C ALA A 76 13.12 0.22 -15.01
N PRO A 77 12.73 -0.67 -15.94
CA PRO A 77 12.41 -0.26 -17.30
C PRO A 77 11.16 0.63 -17.37
N LYS A 78 10.19 0.41 -16.47
CA LYS A 78 8.91 1.11 -16.41
C LYS A 78 8.33 1.10 -14.98
N PRO A 79 7.49 2.10 -14.65
CA PRO A 79 6.84 2.20 -13.35
C PRO A 79 5.62 1.26 -13.21
N CYS A 80 5.31 0.92 -11.96
CA CYS A 80 4.25 -0.01 -11.57
C CYS A 80 2.87 0.38 -12.08
N TYR A 81 2.53 1.67 -12.19
CA TYR A 81 1.22 2.11 -12.71
C TYR A 81 0.94 1.60 -14.13
N SER A 82 2.00 1.30 -14.90
CA SER A 82 1.91 0.78 -16.27
C SER A 82 2.05 -0.73 -16.37
N CYS A 83 2.26 -1.42 -15.23
CA CYS A 83 2.49 -2.86 -15.19
C CYS A 83 1.17 -3.64 -15.13
N GLY A 84 1.02 -4.66 -15.99
CA GLY A 84 -0.16 -5.53 -15.99
C GLY A 84 -0.33 -6.39 -14.73
N PHE A 85 0.70 -6.47 -13.88
CA PHE A 85 0.66 -7.18 -12.59
C PHE A 85 0.39 -6.25 -11.39
N PHE A 86 0.13 -4.96 -11.62
CA PHE A 86 -0.16 -4.01 -10.56
C PHE A 86 -1.64 -4.06 -10.18
N ILE A 87 -1.91 -4.35 -8.91
CA ILE A 87 -3.26 -4.35 -8.35
C ILE A 87 -3.37 -3.14 -7.41
N PRO A 88 -4.17 -2.11 -7.73
CA PRO A 88 -4.33 -0.95 -6.85
C PRO A 88 -4.95 -1.36 -5.51
N ILE A 89 -4.43 -0.81 -4.40
CA ILE A 89 -5.06 -0.96 -3.08
C ILE A 89 -6.44 -0.27 -3.10
N ALA A 90 -7.41 -0.73 -2.32
CA ALA A 90 -8.73 -0.10 -2.24
C ALA A 90 -8.70 1.23 -1.43
N GLY A 91 -9.78 1.99 -1.53
CA GLY A 91 -9.98 3.22 -0.74
C GLY A 91 -8.97 4.34 -1.02
N SER A 92 -8.71 5.17 -0.01
CA SER A 92 -7.99 6.44 -0.16
C SER A 92 -6.51 6.31 -0.55
N LEU A 93 -5.91 5.11 -0.45
CA LEU A 93 -4.52 4.86 -0.84
C LEU A 93 -4.39 4.42 -2.31
N ARG A 94 -5.51 4.13 -2.99
CA ARG A 94 -5.56 3.58 -4.36
C ARG A 94 -4.78 4.37 -5.39
N ALA A 95 -4.77 5.69 -5.26
CA ALA A 95 -4.11 6.58 -6.22
C ALA A 95 -2.58 6.52 -6.15
N THR A 96 -2.01 6.09 -5.02
CA THR A 96 -0.57 6.15 -4.76
C THR A 96 0.06 4.78 -4.57
N PHE A 97 -0.70 3.77 -4.17
CA PHE A 97 -0.16 2.45 -3.84
C PHE A 97 -0.96 1.29 -4.43
N GLY A 98 -0.24 0.20 -4.69
CA GLY A 98 -0.80 -1.09 -5.09
C GLY A 98 0.03 -2.24 -4.56
N VAL A 99 -0.33 -3.45 -4.99
CA VAL A 99 0.39 -4.69 -4.72
C VAL A 99 0.88 -5.28 -6.03
N CYS A 100 2.12 -5.78 -6.05
CA CYS A 100 2.61 -6.55 -7.17
C CYS A 100 2.14 -8.00 -7.07
N ALA A 101 1.57 -8.53 -8.16
CA ALA A 101 1.11 -9.91 -8.27
C ALA A 101 1.99 -10.77 -9.21
N ASN A 102 3.21 -10.32 -9.49
CA ASN A 102 4.12 -11.05 -10.36
C ASN A 102 5.04 -11.95 -9.54
N ALA A 103 4.81 -13.27 -9.57
CA ALA A 103 5.56 -14.26 -8.79
C ALA A 103 7.09 -14.30 -9.04
N ILE A 104 7.57 -13.76 -10.18
CA ILE A 104 9.01 -13.66 -10.45
C ILE A 104 9.63 -12.33 -9.98
N SER A 105 8.80 -11.37 -9.58
CA SER A 105 9.25 -10.10 -9.02
C SER A 105 9.68 -10.30 -7.56
N PRO A 106 10.76 -9.64 -7.09
CA PRO A 106 11.05 -9.57 -5.66
C PRO A 106 9.94 -8.84 -4.87
N GLU A 107 9.07 -8.09 -5.55
CA GLU A 107 7.96 -7.35 -4.94
C GLU A 107 6.65 -8.13 -4.88
N ASP A 108 6.63 -9.40 -5.27
CA ASP A 108 5.42 -10.22 -5.18
C ASP A 108 4.81 -10.19 -3.75
N ALA A 109 3.51 -9.94 -3.69
CA ALA A 109 2.76 -9.74 -2.46
C ALA A 109 3.34 -8.64 -1.53
N ARG A 110 3.95 -7.59 -2.11
CA ARG A 110 4.40 -6.39 -1.39
C ARG A 110 3.63 -5.17 -1.85
N VAL A 111 3.46 -4.21 -0.93
CA VAL A 111 2.95 -2.88 -1.26
C VAL A 111 4.05 -2.08 -1.94
N VAL A 112 3.72 -1.48 -3.09
CA VAL A 112 4.61 -0.62 -3.88
C VAL A 112 3.91 0.69 -4.20
N SER A 113 4.66 1.79 -4.32
CA SER A 113 4.11 3.02 -4.87
C SER A 113 3.84 2.88 -6.38
N VAL A 114 2.89 3.65 -6.91
CA VAL A 114 2.51 3.63 -8.34
C VAL A 114 3.68 3.97 -9.28
N ASP A 115 4.62 4.76 -8.79
CA ASP A 115 5.83 5.22 -9.47
C ASP A 115 7.10 4.43 -9.09
N HIS A 116 6.96 3.39 -8.25
CA HIS A 116 8.00 2.37 -8.07
C HIS A 116 8.16 1.55 -9.36
N GLY A 117 9.19 0.72 -9.46
CA GLY A 117 9.36 -0.20 -10.58
C GLY A 117 10.30 -1.36 -10.22
N CYS A 118 10.21 -2.44 -10.99
CA CYS A 118 11.15 -3.56 -10.87
C CYS A 118 11.49 -4.11 -12.26
N GLY A 119 12.55 -4.93 -12.34
CA GLY A 119 12.99 -5.56 -13.59
C GLY A 119 12.00 -6.59 -14.16
N ALA A 120 11.03 -7.05 -13.37
CA ALA A 120 10.01 -8.01 -13.78
C ALA A 120 8.70 -7.34 -14.27
N HIS A 121 8.82 -6.19 -14.94
CA HIS A 121 7.67 -5.51 -15.53
C HIS A 121 6.99 -6.41 -16.58
N SER A 122 5.65 -6.32 -16.74
CA SER A 122 4.90 -7.13 -17.73
C SER A 122 5.30 -6.86 -19.19
N GLU A 123 6.03 -5.77 -19.41
CA GLU A 123 6.56 -5.34 -20.71
C GLU A 123 8.10 -5.30 -20.72
N ALA A 124 8.76 -5.85 -19.69
CA ALA A 124 10.20 -6.00 -19.70
C ALA A 124 10.59 -6.96 -20.83
N THR A 125 11.49 -6.52 -21.71
CA THR A 125 12.05 -7.35 -22.78
C THR A 125 13.56 -7.36 -22.66
N PHE A 126 14.21 -8.44 -23.10
CA PHE A 126 15.68 -8.58 -23.09
C PHE A 126 16.42 -7.49 -23.90
N ASN A 127 15.69 -6.73 -24.74
CA ASN A 127 16.21 -5.65 -25.58
C ASN A 127 15.83 -4.25 -25.08
N ALA A 128 15.21 -4.11 -23.90
CA ALA A 128 15.11 -2.80 -23.28
C ALA A 128 16.55 -2.35 -22.99
N PRO A 129 17.05 -1.27 -23.64
CA PRO A 129 18.42 -0.86 -23.42
C PRO A 129 18.53 -0.50 -21.93
N LEU A 130 19.51 -1.10 -21.26
CA LEU A 130 20.11 -0.49 -20.08
C LEU A 130 20.64 0.86 -20.57
N LEU A 131 19.82 1.91 -20.44
CA LEU A 131 20.24 3.24 -20.86
C LEU A 131 21.38 3.65 -19.94
N ASN A 132 22.54 3.84 -20.59
CA ASN A 132 23.84 4.30 -20.09
C ASN A 132 23.78 5.24 -18.89
#